data_AF-A0A2G4R8D8-F1
#
_entry.id   AF-A0A2G4R8D8-F1
#
_cell.length_a   1.000
_cell.length_b   1.000
_cell.length_c   1.000
_cell.angle_alpha   90.00
_cell.angle_beta   90.00
_cell.angle_gamma   90.00
#
_symmetry.space_group_name_H-M   'P 1'
#
loop_
_entity.id
_entity.type
_entity.pdbx_description
1 polymer ?
#
loop_
_entity_poly.entity_id
_entity_poly.type
_entity_poly.pdbx_seq_one_letter_code
_entity_poly.pdbx_strand_id
1 'polypeptide(L)'
;MSSDRIRSLRVLEKLRLAEVDKARIQVAQSLQVEKNIQLEIAKKEKDITENASFVYDNPAGEASSGIQALEASYREWLPKAKDILEKLQDDLKVAKENTEARRSELIRVNASHEAVKSLIESELQEIKIAQERKQQAEIDDISRTQFLKKRRNIV
;
A
#
# COMPACT_ATOMS: atom_id res chain seq x y z
N MET A 1 -14.99 -12.81 -30.42
CA MET A 1 -15.05 -13.59 -29.17
C MET A 1 -13.72 -13.55 -28.41
N SER A 2 -12.66 -14.29 -28.77
CA SER A 2 -11.42 -14.30 -27.95
C SER A 2 -10.66 -12.96 -27.92
N SER A 3 -10.66 -12.21 -29.04
CA SER A 3 -10.02 -10.89 -29.12
C SER A 3 -10.72 -9.84 -28.26
N ASP A 4 -12.06 -9.83 -28.24
CA ASP A 4 -12.85 -8.86 -27.47
C ASP A 4 -12.72 -9.10 -25.96
N ARG A 5 -12.69 -10.38 -25.56
CA ARG A 5 -12.47 -10.78 -24.17
C ARG A 5 -11.09 -10.35 -23.66
N ILE A 6 -10.01 -10.61 -24.42
CA ILE A 6 -8.66 -10.15 -24.05
C ILE A 6 -8.59 -8.62 -23.99
N ARG A 7 -9.22 -7.93 -24.96
CA ARG A 7 -9.27 -6.46 -24.94
C ARG A 7 -9.95 -5.96 -23.66
N SER A 8 -11.05 -6.60 -23.27
CA SER A 8 -11.81 -6.26 -22.07
C SER A 8 -11.00 -6.53 -20.79
N LEU A 9 -10.31 -7.67 -20.73
CA LEU A 9 -9.42 -8.01 -19.62
C LEU A 9 -8.25 -7.04 -19.50
N ARG A 10 -7.67 -6.57 -20.61
CA ARG A 10 -6.61 -5.53 -20.59
C ARG A 10 -7.12 -4.18 -20.10
N VAL A 11 -8.38 -3.83 -20.39
CA VAL A 11 -9.00 -2.62 -19.81
C VAL A 11 -9.17 -2.80 -18.30
N LEU A 12 -9.62 -3.97 -17.85
CA LEU A 12 -9.74 -4.31 -16.44
C LEU A 12 -8.38 -4.29 -15.73
N GLU A 13 -7.33 -4.82 -16.34
CA GLU A 13 -5.96 -4.79 -15.81
C GLU A 13 -5.50 -3.35 -15.54
N LYS A 14 -5.70 -2.45 -16.51
CA LYS A 14 -5.37 -1.02 -16.34
C LYS A 14 -6.16 -0.37 -15.20
N LEU A 15 -7.44 -0.71 -15.05
CA LEU A 15 -8.25 -0.21 -13.95
C LEU A 15 -7.70 -0.71 -12.60
N ARG A 16 -7.36 -2.01 -12.49
CA ARG A 16 -6.78 -2.57 -11.26
C ARG A 16 -5.41 -1.99 -10.95
N LEU A 17 -4.59 -1.72 -11.95
CA LEU A 17 -3.31 -1.04 -11.77
C LEU A 17 -3.51 0.37 -11.18
N ALA A 18 -4.47 1.13 -11.71
CA ALA A 18 -4.79 2.46 -11.17
C ALA A 18 -5.30 2.40 -9.72
N GLU A 19 -6.06 1.36 -9.35
CA GLU A 19 -6.47 1.12 -7.96
C GLU A 19 -5.29 0.80 -7.04
N VAL A 20 -4.33 -0.01 -7.52
CA VAL A 20 -3.08 -0.30 -6.80
C VAL A 20 -2.30 0.98 -6.55
N ASP A 21 -2.14 1.83 -7.56
CA ASP A 21 -1.42 3.10 -7.41
C ASP A 21 -2.12 4.05 -6.45
N LYS A 22 -3.46 4.11 -6.50
CA LYS A 22 -4.26 4.86 -5.51
C LYS A 22 -4.05 4.32 -4.09
N ALA A 23 -4.06 3.00 -3.90
CA ALA A 23 -3.84 2.38 -2.59
C ALA A 23 -2.42 2.66 -2.06
N ARG A 24 -1.40 2.65 -2.93
CA ARG A 24 -0.01 3.03 -2.57
C ARG A 24 0.06 4.47 -2.07
N ILE A 25 -0.60 5.40 -2.76
CA ILE A 25 -0.66 6.81 -2.33
C ILE A 25 -1.33 6.92 -0.95
N GLN A 26 -2.43 6.19 -0.72
CA GLN A 26 -3.11 6.20 0.58
C GLN A 26 -2.25 5.65 1.72
N VAL A 27 -1.49 4.58 1.48
CA VAL A 27 -0.52 4.05 2.46
C VAL A 27 0.59 5.07 2.75
N ALA A 28 1.12 5.73 1.72
CA ALA A 28 2.14 6.77 1.92
C ALA A 28 1.59 7.94 2.76
N GLN A 29 0.35 8.36 2.50
CA GLN A 29 -0.33 9.40 3.28
C GLN A 29 -0.55 8.99 4.74
N SER A 30 -1.02 7.77 5.00
CA SER A 30 -1.22 7.30 6.39
C SER A 30 0.10 7.19 7.16
N LEU A 31 1.17 6.71 6.50
CA LEU A 31 2.50 6.67 7.10
C LEU A 31 3.05 8.06 7.41
N GLN A 32 2.77 9.05 6.55
CA GLN A 32 3.18 10.43 6.82
C GLN A 32 2.44 11.01 8.04
N VAL A 33 1.14 10.73 8.18
CA VAL A 33 0.37 11.13 9.36
C VAL A 33 0.94 10.48 10.63
N GLU A 34 1.20 9.17 10.60
CA GLU A 34 1.81 8.45 11.72
C GLU A 34 3.17 9.08 12.11
N LYS A 35 4.03 9.35 11.13
CA LYS A 35 5.33 9.98 11.36
C LYS A 35 5.20 11.39 11.95
N ASN A 36 4.26 12.19 11.47
CA ASN A 36 4.04 13.53 12.01
C ASN A 36 3.63 13.47 13.49
N ILE A 37 2.73 12.55 13.86
CA ILE A 37 2.32 12.36 15.26
C ILE A 37 3.51 11.91 16.12
N GLN A 38 4.33 10.98 15.63
CA GLN A 38 5.56 10.55 16.33
C GLN A 38 6.53 11.72 16.56
N LEU A 39 6.68 12.62 15.58
CA LEU A 39 7.51 13.81 15.73
C LEU A 39 6.95 14.78 16.78
N GLU A 40 5.63 14.99 16.82
CA GLU A 40 4.99 15.82 17.84
C GLU A 40 5.11 15.21 19.24
N ILE A 41 5.00 13.88 19.38
CA ILE A 41 5.27 13.17 20.64
C ILE A 41 6.70 13.41 21.08
N ALA A 42 7.69 13.15 20.22
CA ALA A 42 9.10 13.32 20.54
C ALA A 42 9.43 14.77 20.92
N LYS A 43 8.80 15.75 20.23
CA LYS A 43 8.92 17.17 20.57
C LYS A 43 8.32 17.47 21.94
N LYS A 44 7.14 16.94 22.27
CA LYS A 44 6.51 17.15 23.58
C LYS A 44 7.29 16.49 24.72
N GLU A 45 7.82 15.30 24.51
CA GLU A 45 8.72 14.63 25.46
C GLU A 45 9.98 15.48 25.70
N LYS A 46 10.57 16.00 24.62
CA LYS A 46 11.70 16.91 24.69
C LYS A 46 11.35 18.19 25.47
N ASP A 47 10.25 18.86 25.16
CA ASP A 47 9.76 20.04 25.88
C ASP A 47 9.62 19.76 27.38
N ILE A 48 9.08 18.58 27.76
CA ILE A 48 8.94 18.17 29.17
C ILE A 48 10.31 18.01 29.83
N THR A 49 11.26 17.33 29.17
CA THR A 49 12.61 17.14 29.72
C THR A 49 13.39 18.45 29.85
N GLU A 50 13.32 19.35 28.86
CA GLU A 50 14.01 20.64 28.89
C GLU A 50 13.41 21.58 29.93
N ASN A 51 12.09 21.59 30.09
CA ASN A 51 11.44 22.37 31.15
C ASN A 51 11.76 21.80 32.54
N ALA A 52 11.84 20.47 32.68
CA ALA A 52 12.23 19.85 33.93
C ALA A 52 13.67 20.24 34.31
N SER A 53 14.64 20.10 33.39
CA SER A 53 16.03 20.49 33.66
C SER A 53 16.15 21.98 33.96
N PHE A 54 15.45 22.84 33.22
CA PHE A 54 15.46 24.29 33.47
C PHE A 54 14.99 24.66 34.90
N VAL A 55 13.99 23.94 35.42
CA VAL A 55 13.45 24.16 36.77
C VAL A 55 14.34 23.57 37.86
N TYR A 56 14.91 22.38 37.65
CA TYR A 56 15.66 21.64 38.68
C TYR A 56 17.18 21.88 38.67
N ASP A 57 17.79 22.22 37.53
CA ASP A 57 19.25 22.40 37.36
C ASP A 57 19.71 23.85 37.54
N ASN A 58 18.82 24.77 37.94
CA ASN A 58 19.16 26.14 38.33
C ASN A 58 19.27 26.26 39.86
N PRO A 59 20.44 25.99 40.48
CA PRO A 59 20.67 26.24 41.89
C PRO A 59 20.96 27.74 42.07
N ALA A 60 19.94 28.59 41.98
CA ALA A 60 20.08 29.91 42.56
C ALA A 60 19.91 29.77 44.07
N GLY A 61 21.05 29.81 44.77
CA GLY A 61 21.13 29.90 46.20
C GLY A 61 20.16 30.95 46.74
N GLU A 62 19.55 30.61 47.87
CA GLU A 62 18.72 31.47 48.71
C GLU A 62 17.53 32.15 48.01
N ALA A 63 16.39 31.43 48.00
CA ALA A 63 15.06 32.00 48.15
C ALA A 63 14.72 33.23 47.29
N SER A 64 15.11 33.26 46.02
CA SER A 64 14.55 34.25 45.09
C SER A 64 13.12 33.82 44.73
N SER A 65 12.14 34.67 45.07
CA SER A 65 10.70 34.50 44.77
C SER A 65 10.40 34.07 43.32
N GLY A 66 11.32 34.33 42.38
CA GLY A 66 11.23 33.87 40.99
C GLY A 66 11.34 32.35 40.79
N ILE A 67 12.14 31.62 41.59
CA ILE A 67 12.28 30.16 41.46
C ILE A 67 11.00 29.46 41.93
N GLN A 68 10.42 29.91 43.04
CA GLN A 68 9.14 29.36 43.55
C GLN A 68 7.99 29.62 42.57
N ALA A 69 7.97 30.78 41.91
CA ALA A 69 6.99 31.08 40.87
C ALA A 69 7.19 30.20 39.62
N LEU A 70 8.44 29.92 39.24
CA LEU A 70 8.78 29.04 38.12
C LEU A 70 8.42 27.58 38.41
N GLU A 71 8.71 27.07 39.61
CA GLU A 71 8.30 25.74 40.07
C GLU A 71 6.78 25.59 40.11
N ALA A 72 6.07 26.61 40.64
CA ALA A 72 4.61 26.60 40.67
C ALA A 72 4.02 26.56 39.25
N SER A 73 4.54 27.40 38.34
CA SER A 73 4.15 27.41 36.93
C SER A 73 4.41 26.05 36.25
N TYR A 74 5.56 25.44 36.51
CA TYR A 74 5.87 24.11 35.98
C TYR A 74 4.94 23.02 36.53
N ARG A 75 4.60 23.06 37.82
CA ARG A 75 3.63 22.13 38.43
C ARG A 75 2.22 22.27 37.85
N GLU A 76 1.82 23.48 37.44
CA GLU A 76 0.54 23.71 36.75
C GLU A 76 0.58 23.30 35.27
N TRP A 77 1.73 23.46 34.62
CA TRP A 77 1.92 23.13 33.20
C TRP A 77 2.07 21.63 32.96
N LEU A 78 2.83 20.92 33.81
CA LEU A 78 3.20 19.52 33.59
C LEU A 78 1.99 18.58 33.42
N PRO A 79 0.90 18.67 34.21
CA PRO A 79 -0.29 17.86 33.98
C PRO A 79 -0.89 18.11 32.60
N LYS A 80 -1.02 19.37 32.17
CA LYS A 80 -1.55 19.72 30.85
C LYS A 80 -0.67 19.18 29.72
N ALA A 81 0.65 19.24 29.90
CA ALA A 81 1.60 18.68 28.94
C ALA A 81 1.46 17.15 28.84
N LYS A 82 1.27 16.45 29.97
CA LYS A 82 1.01 15.01 30.01
C LYS A 82 -0.32 14.64 29.36
N ASP A 83 -1.38 15.39 29.60
CA ASP A 83 -2.69 15.17 28.97
C ASP A 83 -2.59 15.31 27.44
N ILE A 84 -1.80 16.28 26.95
CA ILE A 84 -1.54 16.45 25.52
C ILE A 84 -0.74 15.26 24.98
N LEU A 85 0.27 14.80 25.70
CA LEU A 85 1.09 13.65 25.32
C LEU A 85 0.25 12.37 25.24
N GLU A 86 -0.62 12.13 26.21
CA GLU A 86 -1.55 10.98 26.22
C GLU A 86 -2.50 11.03 25.01
N LYS A 87 -3.08 12.19 24.70
CA LYS A 87 -3.90 12.37 23.49
C LYS A 87 -3.12 12.08 22.21
N LEU A 88 -1.87 12.55 22.11
CA LEU A 88 -1.03 12.26 20.95
C LEU A 88 -0.70 10.76 20.83
N GLN A 89 -0.54 10.06 21.95
CA GLN A 89 -0.34 8.61 21.97
C GLN A 89 -1.60 7.85 21.52
N ASP A 90 -2.78 8.31 21.93
CA ASP A 90 -4.06 7.78 21.44
C ASP A 90 -4.22 8.02 19.93
N ASP A 91 -3.94 9.24 19.47
CA ASP A 91 -3.96 9.59 18.04
C ASP A 91 -2.97 8.73 17.25
N LEU A 92 -1.79 8.44 17.81
CA LEU A 92 -0.80 7.55 17.19
C LEU A 92 -1.34 6.13 17.05
N LYS A 93 -2.07 5.63 18.06
CA LYS A 93 -2.69 4.30 18.00
C LYS A 93 -3.72 4.24 16.87
N VAL A 94 -4.60 5.24 16.78
CA VAL A 94 -5.60 5.34 15.70
C VAL A 94 -4.92 5.47 14.33
N ALA A 95 -3.85 6.26 14.23
CA ALA A 95 -3.10 6.41 12.99
C ALA A 95 -2.46 5.08 12.54
N LYS A 96 -1.90 4.30 13.46
CA LYS A 96 -1.35 2.97 13.19
C LYS A 96 -2.42 2.00 12.71
N GLU A 97 -3.58 1.96 13.37
CA GLU A 97 -4.72 1.13 12.94
C GLU A 97 -5.17 1.49 11.51
N ASN A 98 -5.25 2.79 11.18
CA ASN A 98 -5.54 3.24 9.83
C ASN A 98 -4.44 2.83 8.82
N THR A 99 -3.16 2.98 9.16
CA THR A 99 -2.04 2.51 8.32
C THR A 99 -2.16 1.02 8.01
N GLU A 100 -2.46 0.18 9.01
CA GLU A 100 -2.65 -1.26 8.82
C GLU A 100 -3.87 -1.58 7.95
N ALA A 101 -4.98 -0.84 8.12
CA ALA A 101 -6.14 -0.97 7.24
C ALA A 101 -5.79 -0.61 5.79
N ARG A 102 -5.00 0.46 5.55
CA ARG A 102 -4.54 0.82 4.20
C ARG A 102 -3.57 -0.20 3.61
N ARG A 103 -2.69 -0.79 4.42
CA ARG A 103 -1.80 -1.88 3.99
C ARG A 103 -2.59 -3.12 3.59
N SER A 104 -3.58 -3.50 4.39
CA SER A 104 -4.48 -4.62 4.10
C SER A 104 -5.23 -4.42 2.79
N GLU A 105 -5.75 -3.21 2.55
CA GLU A 105 -6.39 -2.85 1.30
C GLU A 105 -5.44 -2.92 0.11
N LEU A 106 -4.20 -2.41 0.25
CA LEU A 106 -3.16 -2.51 -0.79
C LEU A 106 -2.87 -3.97 -1.16
N ILE A 107 -2.78 -4.87 -0.17
CA ILE A 107 -2.61 -6.31 -0.41
C ILE A 107 -3.80 -6.86 -1.22
N ARG A 108 -5.03 -6.52 -0.83
CA ARG A 108 -6.25 -6.97 -1.50
C ARG A 108 -6.31 -6.52 -2.96
N VAL A 109 -6.03 -5.25 -3.24
CA VAL A 109 -6.07 -4.73 -4.62
C VAL A 109 -4.92 -5.27 -5.47
N ASN A 110 -3.73 -5.48 -4.90
CA ASN A 110 -2.62 -6.15 -5.59
C ASN A 110 -2.98 -7.59 -5.96
N ALA A 111 -3.57 -8.35 -5.04
CA ALA A 111 -4.02 -9.71 -5.32
C ALA A 111 -5.07 -9.72 -6.45
N SER A 112 -6.01 -8.77 -6.45
CA SER A 112 -6.97 -8.64 -7.54
C SER A 112 -6.32 -8.28 -8.88
N HIS A 113 -5.27 -7.45 -8.90
CA HIS A 113 -4.54 -7.11 -10.12
C HIS A 113 -3.79 -8.32 -10.68
N GLU A 114 -3.09 -9.07 -9.83
CA GLU A 114 -2.37 -10.28 -10.24
C GLU A 114 -3.33 -11.39 -10.72
N ALA A 115 -4.51 -11.51 -10.11
CA ALA A 115 -5.55 -12.42 -10.59
C ALA A 115 -6.00 -12.07 -12.02
N VAL A 116 -6.13 -10.78 -12.36
CA VAL A 116 -6.49 -10.34 -13.72
C VAL A 116 -5.37 -10.65 -14.71
N LYS A 117 -4.10 -10.45 -14.34
CA LYS A 117 -2.96 -10.83 -15.19
C LYS A 117 -2.95 -12.33 -15.48
N SER A 118 -3.12 -13.16 -14.44
CA SER A 118 -3.17 -14.61 -14.59
C SER A 118 -4.31 -15.06 -15.51
N LEU A 119 -5.48 -14.41 -15.42
CA LEU A 119 -6.58 -14.66 -16.36
C LEU A 119 -6.22 -14.30 -17.81
N ILE A 120 -5.54 -13.17 -18.04
CA ILE A 120 -5.07 -12.80 -19.38
C ILE A 120 -4.09 -13.83 -19.94
N GLU A 121 -3.14 -14.28 -19.11
CA GLU A 121 -2.17 -15.30 -19.49
C GLU A 121 -2.85 -16.62 -19.85
N SER A 122 -3.81 -17.07 -19.05
CA SER A 122 -4.61 -18.27 -19.32
C SER A 122 -5.35 -18.18 -20.66
N GLU A 123 -6.04 -17.06 -20.92
CA GLU A 123 -6.75 -16.85 -22.19
C GLU A 123 -5.80 -16.82 -23.39
N LEU A 124 -4.62 -16.21 -23.24
CA LEU A 124 -3.61 -16.20 -24.30
C LEU A 124 -3.10 -17.61 -24.61
N GLN A 125 -2.88 -18.44 -23.60
CA GLN A 125 -2.48 -19.84 -23.79
C GLN A 125 -3.59 -20.66 -24.46
N GLU A 126 -4.85 -20.48 -24.07
CA GLU A 126 -5.97 -21.16 -24.72
C GLU A 126 -6.10 -20.81 -26.20
N ILE A 127 -5.95 -19.52 -26.54
CA ILE A 127 -5.95 -19.06 -27.94
C ILE A 127 -4.80 -19.69 -28.71
N LYS A 128 -3.61 -19.73 -28.12
CA LYS A 128 -2.42 -20.34 -28.74
C LYS A 128 -2.66 -21.82 -29.03
N ILE A 129 -3.14 -22.58 -28.06
CA ILE A 129 -3.46 -24.01 -28.22
C ILE A 129 -4.53 -24.21 -29.31
N ALA A 130 -5.57 -23.38 -29.34
CA ALA A 130 -6.60 -23.45 -30.36
C ALA A 130 -6.06 -23.17 -31.77
N GLN A 131 -5.14 -22.20 -31.90
CA GLN A 131 -4.46 -21.90 -33.16
C GLN A 131 -3.56 -23.04 -33.62
N GLU A 132 -2.77 -23.62 -32.72
CA GLU A 132 -1.91 -24.78 -33.01
C GLU A 132 -2.75 -25.99 -33.49
N ARG A 133 -3.87 -26.27 -32.82
CA ARG A 133 -4.81 -27.33 -33.24
C ARG A 133 -5.40 -27.07 -34.63
N LYS A 134 -5.75 -25.82 -34.94
CA LYS A 134 -6.28 -25.44 -36.27
C LYS A 134 -5.20 -25.61 -37.35
N GLN A 135 -3.98 -25.17 -37.08
CA GLN A 135 -2.85 -25.33 -37.99
C GLN A 135 -2.54 -26.81 -38.26
N GLN A 136 -2.54 -27.65 -37.22
CA GLN A 136 -2.32 -29.08 -37.39
C GLN A 136 -3.43 -29.73 -38.23
N ALA A 137 -4.69 -29.39 -37.98
CA ALA A 137 -5.82 -29.90 -38.77
C ALA A 137 -5.71 -29.48 -40.26
N GLU A 138 -5.30 -28.24 -40.54
CA GLU A 138 -5.07 -27.77 -41.91
C GLU A 138 -3.92 -28.54 -42.60
N ILE A 139 -2.81 -28.81 -41.89
CA ILE A 139 -1.68 -29.60 -42.40
C ILE A 139 -2.12 -31.04 -42.71
N ASP A 140 -2.91 -31.66 -41.83
CA ASP A 140 -3.41 -33.01 -42.00
C ASP A 140 -4.36 -33.11 -43.20
N ASP A 141 -5.25 -32.14 -43.39
CA ASP A 141 -6.17 -32.05 -44.54
C ASP A 141 -5.42 -31.85 -45.87
N ILE A 142 -4.41 -30.98 -45.88
CA ILE A 142 -3.52 -30.79 -47.04
C ILE A 142 -2.80 -32.10 -47.37
N SER A 143 -2.23 -32.76 -46.36
CA SER A 143 -1.52 -34.03 -46.54
C SER A 143 -2.44 -35.12 -47.09
N ARG A 144 -3.66 -35.22 -46.56
CA ARG A 144 -4.69 -36.16 -47.02
C ARG A 144 -5.11 -35.90 -48.46
N THR A 145 -5.38 -34.64 -48.82
CA THR A 145 -5.78 -34.27 -50.19
C THR A 145 -4.65 -34.48 -51.20
N GLN A 146 -3.40 -34.17 -50.84
CA GLN A 146 -2.24 -34.47 -51.68
C GLN A 146 -2.03 -35.97 -51.87
N PHE A 147 -2.15 -36.77 -50.81
CA PHE A 147 -2.07 -38.22 -50.89
C PHE A 147 -3.13 -38.81 -51.83
N LEU A 148 -4.38 -38.37 -51.71
CA LEU A 148 -5.48 -38.80 -52.58
C LEU A 148 -5.26 -38.40 -54.04
N LYS A 149 -4.76 -37.19 -54.32
CA LYS A 149 -4.41 -36.76 -55.68
C LYS A 149 -3.30 -37.63 -56.27
N LYS A 150 -2.24 -37.94 -55.50
CA LYS A 150 -1.14 -38.79 -55.96
C LYS A 150 -1.63 -40.20 -56.30
N ARG A 151 -2.55 -40.77 -55.51
CA ARG A 151 -3.17 -42.08 -55.78
C ARG A 151 -4.03 -42.09 -57.06
N ARG A 152 -4.74 -41.00 -57.36
CA ARG A 152 -5.55 -40.87 -58.59
C ARG A 152 -4.72 -40.75 -59.87
N ASN A 153 -3.49 -40.24 -59.80
CA ASN A 153 -2.60 -40.10 -60.96
C ASN A 153 -1.74 -41.35 -61.25
N ILE A 154 -1.86 -42.40 -60.44
CA ILE A 154 -1.11 -43.67 -60.58
C ILE A 154 -2.01 -44.79 -61.15
N VAL A 155 -3.30 -44.51 -61.39
CA VAL A 155 -4.24 -45.38 -62.11
C VAL A 155 -4.50 -44.77 -63.47
#